data_AF-A0A834R3A2-F1
#
_entry.id   AF-A0A834R3A2-F1
#
_cell.length_a   1.000
_cell.length_b   1.000
_cell.length_c   1.000
_cell.angle_alpha   90.00
_cell.angle_beta   90.00
_cell.angle_gamma   90.00
#
_symmetry.space_group_name_H-M   'P 1'
#
loop_
_entity.id
_entity.type
_entity.pdbx_description
1 polymer ?
#
loop_
_entity_poly.entity_id
_entity_poly.type
_entity_poly.pdbx_seq_one_letter_code
_entity_poly.pdbx_strand_id
1 'polypeptide(L)'
;MDFFKQFRLLLKHRILLRRRQPTTLVLELFWPAFVFLTILITRWQFAPTFRQTCYYNPKALPSSGIINFMQSYICDKENRCLNRTDYQEIPSYPNASIDSVVDQVLPLLTNDNITKVINDLPKGIRLIAALIDTLSKSSVQQLLQNGLPLKSMLRPAAWKLIQQKLAQFESNSVPIYDLDSTNLFNDYDEV
;
A
#
# COMPACT_ATOMS: atom_id res chain seq x y z
N MET A 1 30.04 45.23 47.01
CA MET A 1 28.66 44.94 47.49
C MET A 1 27.57 45.70 46.73
N ASP A 2 27.92 46.64 45.84
CA ASP A 2 26.94 47.51 45.17
C ASP A 2 26.16 46.82 44.02
N PHE A 3 26.78 45.85 43.36
CA PHE A 3 26.18 45.04 42.30
C PHE A 3 24.88 44.33 42.73
N PHE A 4 24.86 43.72 43.93
CA PHE A 4 23.66 43.05 44.45
C PHE A 4 22.50 44.01 44.74
N LYS A 5 22.80 45.27 45.14
CA LYS A 5 21.77 46.30 45.34
C LYS A 5 21.13 46.68 44.01
N GLN A 6 21.93 46.88 42.97
CA GLN A 6 21.47 47.21 41.62
C GLN A 6 20.67 46.06 40.99
N PHE A 7 21.14 44.81 41.13
CA PHE A 7 20.44 43.62 40.65
C PHE A 7 19.08 43.43 41.33
N ARG A 8 19.01 43.63 42.65
CA ARG A 8 17.75 43.55 43.42
C ARG A 8 16.74 44.62 43.00
N LEU A 9 17.19 45.83 42.69
CA LEU A 9 16.32 46.90 42.17
C LEU A 9 15.72 46.54 40.81
N LEU A 10 16.53 45.99 39.90
CA LEU A 10 16.09 45.55 38.58
C LEU A 10 15.07 44.40 38.66
N LEU A 11 15.33 43.38 39.47
CA LEU A 11 14.39 42.28 39.70
C LEU A 11 13.08 42.77 40.33
N LYS A 12 13.15 43.64 41.34
CA LYS A 12 11.97 44.19 42.01
C LYS A 12 11.08 44.95 41.01
N HIS A 13 11.67 45.70 40.09
CA HIS A 13 10.93 46.39 39.04
C HIS A 13 10.20 45.42 38.12
N ARG A 14 10.89 44.41 37.57
CA ARG A 14 10.30 43.39 36.69
C ARG A 14 9.19 42.58 37.39
N ILE A 15 9.41 42.21 38.66
CA ILE A 15 8.43 41.50 39.49
C ILE A 15 7.20 42.38 39.76
N LEU A 16 7.37 43.67 40.07
CA LEU A 16 6.26 44.59 40.30
C LEU A 16 5.42 44.83 39.04
N LEU A 17 6.06 44.96 37.87
CA LEU A 17 5.35 45.04 36.60
C LEU A 17 4.50 43.78 36.34
N ARG A 18 5.09 42.60 36.54
CA ARG A 18 4.39 41.32 36.36
C ARG A 18 3.25 41.13 37.38
N ARG A 19 3.41 41.60 38.61
CA ARG A 19 2.37 41.52 39.66
C ARG A 19 1.17 42.43 39.40
N ARG A 20 1.34 43.53 38.66
CA ARG A 20 0.25 44.45 38.28
C ARG A 20 -0.58 43.95 37.09
N GLN A 21 -0.11 42.95 36.35
CA GLN A 21 -0.79 42.37 35.20
C GLN A 21 -1.09 40.88 35.42
N PRO A 22 -2.04 40.55 36.33
CA PRO A 22 -2.32 39.17 36.73
C PRO A 22 -2.83 38.31 35.56
N THR A 23 -3.55 38.89 34.62
CA THR A 23 -4.09 38.19 33.43
C THR A 23 -2.99 37.61 32.55
N THR A 24 -1.94 38.39 32.26
CA THR A 24 -0.79 37.92 31.46
C THR A 24 0.03 36.87 32.20
N LEU A 25 0.15 36.96 33.52
CA LEU A 25 0.83 35.95 34.33
C LEU A 25 0.07 34.62 34.31
N VAL A 26 -1.26 34.66 34.49
CA VAL A 26 -2.11 33.47 34.43
C VAL A 26 -2.05 32.83 33.05
N LEU A 27 -2.14 33.61 31.97
CA LEU A 27 -2.07 33.07 30.61
C LEU A 27 -0.70 32.41 30.33
N GLU A 28 0.40 33.03 30.77
CA GLU A 28 1.75 32.47 30.58
C GLU A 28 1.97 31.16 31.35
N LEU A 29 1.35 30.99 32.52
CA LEU A 29 1.41 29.74 33.29
C LEU A 29 0.39 28.70 32.80
N PHE A 30 -0.79 29.16 32.36
CA PHE A 30 -1.86 28.30 31.87
C PHE A 30 -1.50 27.64 30.55
N TRP A 31 -0.81 28.37 29.65
CA TRP A 31 -0.39 27.84 28.36
C TRP A 31 0.45 26.54 28.45
N PRO A 32 1.58 26.48 29.18
CA PRO A 32 2.35 25.24 29.32
C PRO A 32 1.57 24.14 30.06
N ALA A 33 0.73 24.50 31.04
CA ALA A 33 -0.13 23.54 31.72
C ALA A 33 -1.17 22.93 30.76
N PHE A 34 -1.74 23.74 29.88
CA PHE A 34 -2.69 23.29 28.86
C PHE A 34 -2.03 22.33 27.86
N VAL A 35 -0.85 22.66 27.35
CA VAL A 35 -0.08 21.76 26.46
C VAL A 35 0.21 20.43 27.15
N PHE A 36 0.60 20.46 28.42
CA PHE A 36 0.85 19.23 29.17
C PHE A 36 -0.41 18.38 29.33
N LEU A 37 -1.54 19.03 29.63
CA LEU A 37 -2.83 18.38 29.81
C LEU A 37 -3.34 17.74 28.50
N THR A 38 -3.18 18.39 27.34
CA THR A 38 -3.56 17.78 26.06
C THR A 38 -2.71 16.55 25.76
N ILE A 39 -1.40 16.59 26.02
CA ILE A 39 -0.52 15.43 25.86
C ILE A 39 -0.96 14.28 26.78
N LEU A 40 -1.30 14.56 28.05
CA LEU A 40 -1.81 13.53 28.96
C LEU A 40 -3.12 12.91 28.49
N ILE A 41 -4.07 13.73 28.03
CA ILE A 41 -5.34 13.23 27.47
C ILE A 41 -5.07 12.34 26.26
N THR A 42 -4.21 12.77 25.33
CA THR A 42 -3.87 11.93 24.17
C THR A 42 -3.20 10.62 24.59
N ARG A 43 -2.37 10.61 25.63
CA ARG A 43 -1.77 9.39 26.16
C ARG A 43 -2.79 8.44 26.79
N TRP A 44 -3.83 8.98 27.42
CA TRP A 44 -4.93 8.17 27.98
C TRP A 44 -5.85 7.61 26.89
N GLN A 45 -6.15 8.41 25.87
CA GLN A 45 -6.99 7.98 24.75
C GLN A 45 -6.27 6.99 23.82
N PHE A 46 -4.98 7.23 23.57
CA PHE A 46 -4.13 6.42 22.70
C PHE A 46 -3.11 5.66 23.55
N ALA A 47 -3.60 4.68 24.32
CA ALA A 47 -2.74 3.80 25.08
C ALA A 47 -1.74 3.08 24.15
N PRO A 48 -0.46 2.93 24.55
CA PRO A 48 0.53 2.24 23.74
C PRO A 48 0.13 0.78 23.58
N THR A 49 -0.16 0.36 22.36
CA THR A 49 -0.41 -1.04 22.02
C THR A 49 0.91 -1.72 21.70
N PHE A 50 1.20 -2.85 22.35
CA PHE A 50 2.35 -3.67 21.99
C PHE A 50 2.06 -4.36 20.66
N ARG A 51 2.79 -3.99 19.61
CA ARG A 51 2.71 -4.64 18.30
C ARG A 51 3.81 -5.69 18.24
N GLN A 52 3.42 -6.94 18.01
CA GLN A 52 4.39 -8.02 17.78
C GLN A 52 5.19 -7.75 16.50
N THR A 53 6.39 -8.31 16.41
CA THR A 53 7.26 -8.15 15.23
C THR A 53 6.59 -8.77 14.01
N CYS A 54 6.29 -7.93 13.02
CA CYS A 54 5.58 -8.30 11.81
C CYS A 54 6.54 -8.43 10.63
N TYR A 55 6.47 -9.53 9.89
CA TYR A 55 7.26 -9.76 8.68
C TYR A 55 6.37 -9.71 7.45
N TYR A 56 6.89 -9.15 6.36
CA TYR A 56 6.20 -9.07 5.07
C TYR A 56 7.07 -9.73 4.00
N ASN A 57 6.45 -10.52 3.13
CA ASN A 57 7.17 -11.11 2.01
C ASN A 57 7.54 -10.02 0.97
N PRO A 58 8.72 -10.12 0.35
CA PRO A 58 9.16 -9.15 -0.65
C PRO A 58 8.35 -9.29 -1.94
N LYS A 59 7.94 -8.16 -2.53
CA LYS A 59 7.29 -8.13 -3.84
C LYS A 59 8.32 -7.92 -4.94
N ALA A 60 8.20 -8.67 -6.04
CA ALA A 60 9.02 -8.44 -7.21
C ALA A 60 8.77 -7.02 -7.77
N LEU A 61 9.84 -6.33 -8.15
CA LEU A 61 9.76 -5.04 -8.87
C LEU A 61 9.57 -5.29 -10.37
N PRO A 62 9.05 -4.31 -11.14
CA PRO A 62 8.90 -4.46 -12.60
C PRO A 62 10.22 -4.71 -13.34
N SER A 63 11.37 -4.41 -12.73
CA SER A 63 12.71 -4.73 -13.25
C SER A 63 13.05 -6.22 -13.22
N SER A 64 12.38 -7.02 -12.38
CA SER A 64 12.49 -8.49 -12.34
C SER A 64 11.57 -9.18 -13.37
N GLY A 65 11.00 -8.39 -14.29
CA GLY A 65 10.02 -8.81 -15.28
C GLY A 65 8.58 -8.52 -14.84
N ILE A 66 7.75 -8.09 -15.80
CA ILE A 66 6.36 -7.69 -15.52
C ILE A 66 5.47 -8.84 -15.05
N ILE A 67 5.79 -10.07 -15.46
CA ILE A 67 5.05 -11.28 -15.08
C ILE A 67 5.25 -11.58 -13.59
N ASN A 68 6.50 -11.61 -13.11
CA ASN A 68 6.83 -11.85 -11.70
C ASN A 68 6.28 -10.75 -10.79
N PHE A 69 6.30 -9.49 -11.26
CA PHE A 69 5.68 -8.36 -10.59
C PHE A 69 4.17 -8.57 -10.38
N MET A 70 3.44 -8.88 -11.45
CA MET A 70 1.99 -9.08 -11.39
C MET A 70 1.63 -10.30 -10.53
N GLN A 71 2.37 -11.40 -10.66
CA GLN A 71 2.16 -12.59 -9.86
C GLN A 71 2.31 -12.29 -8.36
N SER A 72 3.40 -11.62 -7.96
CA SER A 72 3.63 -11.26 -6.55
C SER A 72 2.56 -10.29 -6.02
N TYR A 73 2.13 -9.34 -6.85
CA TYR A 73 1.13 -8.34 -6.45
C TYR A 73 -0.30 -8.92 -6.33
N ILE A 74 -0.66 -9.84 -7.22
CA ILE A 74 -1.99 -10.48 -7.23
C ILE A 74 -2.08 -11.54 -6.13
N CYS A 75 -1.03 -12.35 -5.95
CA CYS A 75 -1.04 -13.43 -4.96
C CYS A 75 -0.95 -12.92 -3.51
N ASP A 76 -0.30 -11.78 -3.28
CA ASP A 76 -0.25 -11.13 -1.96
C ASP A 76 -0.80 -9.70 -2.04
N LYS A 77 -2.12 -9.58 -2.18
CA LYS A 77 -2.79 -8.28 -2.28
C LYS A 77 -2.97 -7.60 -0.93
N GLU A 78 -3.23 -8.39 0.11
CA GLU A 78 -3.63 -7.89 1.43
C GLU A 78 -2.44 -7.55 2.33
N ASN A 79 -1.20 -7.86 1.93
CA ASN A 79 0.02 -7.68 2.71
C ASN A 79 -0.20 -8.19 4.14
N ARG A 80 -0.52 -9.47 4.28
CA ARG A 80 -0.79 -10.05 5.60
C ARG A 80 0.49 -10.04 6.44
N CYS A 81 0.32 -9.81 7.73
CA CYS A 81 1.42 -9.86 8.68
C CYS A 81 1.83 -11.31 8.92
N LEU A 82 3.10 -11.63 8.68
CA LEU A 82 3.63 -12.99 8.86
C LEU A 82 4.47 -13.08 10.12
N ASN A 83 4.44 -14.25 10.74
CA ASN A 83 5.38 -14.63 11.78
C ASN A 83 6.75 -14.96 11.17
N ARG A 84 7.78 -15.00 12.02
CA ARG A 84 9.16 -15.28 11.59
C ARG A 84 9.32 -16.66 10.91
N THR A 85 8.45 -17.63 11.22
CA THR A 85 8.48 -18.98 10.66
C THR A 85 7.95 -19.05 9.23
N ASP A 86 6.98 -18.18 8.89
CA ASP A 86 6.27 -18.23 7.61
C ASP A 86 6.83 -17.22 6.59
N TYR A 87 7.69 -16.33 7.06
CA TYR A 87 8.43 -15.38 6.23
C TYR A 87 9.35 -16.11 5.26
N GLN A 88 9.30 -15.70 3.99
CA GLN A 88 10.17 -16.20 2.93
C GLN A 88 10.94 -15.05 2.27
N GLU A 89 12.27 -15.16 2.21
CA GLU A 89 13.15 -14.22 1.49
C GLU A 89 12.84 -14.19 -0.02
N ILE A 90 12.38 -15.32 -0.57
CA ILE A 90 11.91 -15.45 -1.96
C ILE A 90 10.57 -16.19 -1.90
N PRO A 91 9.43 -15.48 -2.05
CA PRO A 91 8.12 -16.12 -1.93
C PRO A 91 7.89 -17.09 -3.10
N SER A 92 7.53 -18.33 -2.77
CA SER A 92 7.15 -19.33 -3.76
C SER A 92 5.65 -19.52 -3.77
N TYR A 93 5.02 -19.34 -4.93
CA TYR A 93 3.57 -19.48 -5.09
C TYR A 93 3.25 -20.80 -5.80
N PRO A 94 3.03 -21.92 -5.07
CA PRO A 94 2.89 -23.25 -5.68
C PRO A 94 1.69 -23.35 -6.64
N ASN A 95 0.61 -22.61 -6.35
CA ASN A 95 -0.62 -22.63 -7.15
C ASN A 95 -0.70 -21.51 -8.21
N ALA A 96 0.32 -20.67 -8.32
CA ALA A 96 0.36 -19.56 -9.27
C ALA A 96 1.70 -19.44 -10.01
N SER A 97 2.63 -20.39 -9.83
CA SER A 97 3.92 -20.38 -10.52
C SER A 97 3.73 -20.59 -12.02
N ILE A 98 4.43 -19.76 -12.79
CA ILE A 98 4.51 -19.86 -14.25
C ILE A 98 5.13 -21.18 -14.68
N ASP A 99 5.94 -21.83 -13.84
CA ASP A 99 6.51 -23.17 -14.11
C ASP A 99 5.43 -24.20 -14.49
N SER A 100 4.28 -24.18 -13.81
CA SER A 100 3.17 -25.10 -14.11
C SER A 100 2.54 -24.85 -15.50
N VAL A 101 2.54 -23.60 -15.95
CA VAL A 101 2.06 -23.23 -17.29
C VAL A 101 3.10 -23.61 -18.34
N VAL A 102 4.38 -23.42 -18.04
CA VAL A 102 5.49 -23.80 -18.90
C VAL A 102 5.50 -25.32 -19.11
N ASP A 103 5.31 -26.10 -18.05
CA ASP A 103 5.27 -27.57 -18.10
C ASP A 103 4.08 -28.12 -18.92
N GLN A 104 2.96 -27.40 -18.98
CA GLN A 104 1.80 -27.77 -19.80
C GLN A 104 1.97 -27.39 -21.27
N VAL A 105 2.73 -26.33 -21.54
CA VAL A 105 2.94 -25.79 -22.89
C VAL A 105 4.15 -26.46 -23.57
N LEU A 106 5.20 -26.82 -22.83
CA LEU A 106 6.38 -27.53 -23.33
C LEU A 106 6.07 -28.81 -24.15
N PRO A 107 5.22 -29.75 -23.70
CA PRO A 107 4.92 -30.96 -24.46
C PRO A 107 4.14 -30.68 -25.76
N LEU A 108 3.46 -29.53 -25.85
CA LEU A 108 2.83 -29.06 -27.10
C LEU A 108 3.84 -28.43 -28.07
N LEU A 109 5.02 -28.00 -27.61
CA LEU A 109 6.12 -27.50 -28.46
C LEU A 109 7.11 -28.61 -28.88
N THR A 110 7.17 -29.71 -28.14
CA THR A 110 8.17 -30.80 -28.34
C THR A 110 7.75 -31.86 -29.36
N ASN A 111 6.59 -31.72 -30.01
CA ASN A 111 6.22 -32.66 -31.08
C ASN A 111 6.97 -32.34 -32.38
N ASP A 112 7.66 -33.33 -32.95
CA ASP A 112 8.60 -33.22 -34.08
C ASP A 112 7.99 -32.71 -35.41
N ASN A 113 6.67 -32.47 -35.49
CA ASN A 113 6.02 -31.97 -36.70
C ASN A 113 5.68 -30.46 -36.67
N ILE A 114 6.33 -29.68 -35.80
CA ILE A 114 5.99 -28.27 -35.51
C ILE A 114 6.92 -27.26 -36.22
N THR A 115 7.45 -27.62 -37.39
CA THR A 115 8.25 -26.69 -38.22
C THR A 115 7.46 -25.49 -38.73
N LYS A 116 6.11 -25.55 -38.77
CA LYS A 116 5.27 -24.41 -39.15
C LYS A 116 4.99 -23.45 -37.99
N VAL A 117 4.70 -23.97 -36.80
CA VAL A 117 4.39 -23.10 -35.64
C VAL A 117 5.67 -22.49 -35.06
N ILE A 118 6.82 -23.16 -35.10
CA ILE A 118 8.11 -22.56 -34.69
C ILE A 118 8.49 -21.39 -35.60
N ASN A 119 8.18 -21.47 -36.89
CA ASN A 119 8.43 -20.37 -37.84
C ASN A 119 7.42 -19.22 -37.67
N ASP A 120 6.23 -19.48 -37.14
CA ASP A 120 5.20 -18.47 -36.86
C ASP A 120 5.24 -17.90 -35.43
N LEU A 121 5.89 -18.57 -34.48
CA LEU A 121 6.09 -18.13 -33.10
C LEU A 121 6.85 -16.79 -32.98
N PRO A 122 7.95 -16.54 -33.73
CA PRO A 122 8.59 -15.21 -33.72
C PRO A 122 7.68 -14.11 -34.26
N LYS A 123 6.65 -14.46 -35.05
CA LYS A 123 5.63 -13.53 -35.52
C LYS A 123 4.69 -13.11 -34.37
N GLY A 124 4.31 -14.06 -33.52
CA GLY A 124 3.55 -13.78 -32.29
C GLY A 124 4.32 -12.90 -31.30
N ILE A 125 5.60 -13.20 -31.07
CA ILE A 125 6.48 -12.39 -30.21
C ILE A 125 6.64 -10.97 -30.77
N ARG A 126 6.74 -10.82 -32.11
CA ARG A 126 6.76 -9.52 -32.77
C ARG A 126 5.47 -8.72 -32.61
N LEU A 127 4.31 -9.39 -32.61
CA LEU A 127 3.03 -8.70 -32.35
C LEU A 127 2.95 -8.19 -30.92
N ILE A 128 3.38 -8.99 -29.96
CA ILE A 128 3.41 -8.61 -28.55
C ILE A 128 4.40 -7.45 -28.34
N ALA A 129 5.60 -7.53 -28.92
CA ALA A 129 6.58 -6.44 -28.89
C ALA A 129 6.05 -5.16 -29.54
N ALA A 130 5.43 -5.25 -30.72
CA ALA A 130 4.82 -4.10 -31.39
C ALA A 130 3.65 -3.51 -30.59
N LEU A 131 2.88 -4.35 -29.90
CA LEU A 131 1.81 -3.91 -29.01
C LEU A 131 2.38 -3.18 -27.79
N ILE A 132 3.46 -3.71 -27.19
CA ILE A 132 4.19 -3.08 -26.07
C ILE A 132 4.80 -1.74 -26.49
N ASP A 133 5.44 -1.66 -27.65
CA ASP A 133 6.00 -0.41 -28.19
C ASP A 133 4.89 0.61 -28.49
N THR A 134 3.72 0.15 -28.94
CA THR A 134 2.55 1.01 -29.16
C THR A 134 1.95 1.49 -27.84
N LEU A 135 1.93 0.65 -26.81
CA LEU A 135 1.48 0.98 -25.45
C LEU A 135 2.46 1.90 -24.72
N SER A 136 3.76 1.80 -25.03
CA SER A 136 4.83 2.66 -24.49
C SER A 136 4.86 4.06 -25.14
N LYS A 137 4.02 4.33 -26.14
CA LYS A 137 3.88 5.65 -26.76
C LYS A 137 3.14 6.59 -25.80
N SER A 138 3.64 7.82 -25.63
CA SER A 138 3.15 8.79 -24.62
C SER A 138 1.63 9.06 -24.66
N SER A 139 1.01 8.98 -25.84
CA SER A 139 -0.45 9.12 -26.02
C SER A 139 -1.26 7.98 -25.38
N VAL A 140 -0.69 6.77 -25.28
CA VAL A 140 -1.36 5.60 -24.69
C VAL A 140 -1.10 5.50 -23.19
N GLN A 141 0.02 6.04 -22.69
CA GLN A 141 0.25 6.24 -21.24
C GLN A 141 -0.81 7.14 -20.60
N GLN A 142 -1.26 8.20 -21.29
CA GLN A 142 -2.35 9.04 -20.80
C GLN A 142 -3.71 8.31 -20.78
N LEU A 143 -3.95 7.37 -21.69
CA LEU A 143 -5.13 6.52 -21.72
C LEU A 143 -5.07 5.37 -20.69
N LEU A 144 -3.88 4.84 -20.39
CA LEU A 144 -3.68 3.85 -19.31
C LEU A 144 -3.87 4.48 -17.93
N GLN A 145 -3.43 5.72 -17.74
CA GLN A 145 -3.64 6.48 -16.50
C GLN A 145 -5.10 6.86 -16.26
N ASN A 146 -5.86 7.09 -17.34
CA ASN A 146 -7.29 7.42 -17.28
C ASN A 146 -8.21 6.17 -17.35
N GLY A 147 -7.63 4.96 -17.42
CA GLY A 147 -8.34 3.70 -17.56
C GLY A 147 -8.75 3.40 -19.01
N LEU A 148 -8.48 2.17 -19.47
CA LEU A 148 -8.90 1.71 -20.80
C LEU A 148 -10.43 1.61 -20.87
N PRO A 149 -11.10 2.32 -21.80
CA PRO A 149 -12.54 2.17 -22.00
C PRO A 149 -12.82 0.87 -22.77
N LEU A 150 -12.77 -0.30 -22.11
CA LEU A 150 -13.08 -1.59 -22.73
C LEU A 150 -14.49 -1.64 -23.36
N LYS A 151 -15.39 -0.78 -22.90
CA LYS A 151 -16.79 -0.69 -23.36
C LYS A 151 -16.92 -0.40 -24.86
N SER A 152 -15.99 0.34 -25.46
CA SER A 152 -16.10 0.78 -26.87
C SER A 152 -15.51 -0.22 -27.86
N MET A 153 -14.69 -1.17 -27.42
CA MET A 153 -14.03 -2.15 -28.30
C MET A 153 -14.69 -3.54 -28.26
N LEU A 154 -15.52 -3.83 -27.26
CA LEU A 154 -16.22 -5.10 -27.15
C LEU A 154 -17.62 -5.04 -27.78
N ARG A 155 -17.95 -6.07 -28.58
CA ARG A 155 -19.29 -6.28 -29.14
C ARG A 155 -20.33 -6.28 -28.00
N PRO A 156 -21.49 -5.63 -28.12
CA PRO A 156 -22.40 -5.37 -27.00
C PRO A 156 -22.90 -6.64 -26.28
N ALA A 157 -22.97 -7.77 -26.99
CA ALA A 157 -23.30 -9.07 -26.38
C ALA A 157 -22.18 -9.60 -25.45
N ALA A 158 -20.91 -9.42 -25.82
CA ALA A 158 -19.77 -9.82 -25.00
C ALA A 158 -19.64 -8.92 -23.76
N TRP A 159 -19.95 -7.63 -23.90
CA TRP A 159 -19.97 -6.68 -22.77
C TRP A 159 -20.98 -7.10 -21.70
N LYS A 160 -22.17 -7.57 -22.10
CA LYS A 160 -23.18 -8.07 -21.16
C LYS A 160 -22.71 -9.31 -20.40
N LEU A 161 -22.07 -10.27 -21.08
CA LEU A 161 -21.53 -11.48 -20.43
C LEU A 161 -20.42 -11.14 -19.44
N ILE A 162 -19.57 -10.18 -19.78
CA ILE A 162 -18.48 -9.72 -18.92
C ILE A 162 -19.03 -8.92 -17.74
N GLN A 163 -20.00 -8.01 -17.95
CA GLN A 163 -20.67 -7.32 -16.85
C GLN A 163 -21.37 -8.30 -15.90
N GLN A 164 -21.99 -9.35 -16.43
CA GLN A 164 -22.63 -10.37 -15.60
C GLN A 164 -21.61 -11.14 -14.76
N LYS A 165 -20.46 -11.51 -15.33
CA LYS A 165 -19.37 -12.15 -14.59
C LYS A 165 -18.67 -11.20 -13.61
N LEU A 166 -18.51 -9.93 -13.96
CA LEU A 166 -17.90 -8.91 -13.11
C LEU A 166 -18.80 -8.55 -11.93
N ALA A 167 -20.11 -8.39 -12.13
CA ALA A 167 -21.06 -8.16 -11.04
C ALA A 167 -21.11 -9.33 -10.06
N GLN A 168 -20.94 -10.56 -10.55
CA GLN A 168 -20.84 -11.76 -9.71
C GLN A 168 -19.49 -11.86 -8.98
N PHE A 169 -18.43 -11.29 -9.54
CA PHE A 169 -17.13 -11.17 -8.88
C PHE A 169 -17.14 -10.05 -7.82
N GLU A 170 -17.81 -8.92 -8.11
CA GLU A 170 -17.95 -7.77 -7.23
C GLU A 170 -18.81 -8.10 -5.99
N SER A 171 -19.84 -8.96 -6.15
CA SER A 171 -20.59 -9.51 -5.00
C SER A 171 -19.75 -10.44 -4.11
N ASN A 172 -18.65 -11.00 -4.63
CA ASN A 172 -17.76 -11.92 -3.90
C ASN A 172 -16.48 -11.23 -3.42
N SER A 173 -16.24 -9.98 -3.82
CA SER A 173 -15.09 -9.20 -3.38
C SER A 173 -15.53 -8.18 -2.33
N VAL A 174 -15.01 -8.35 -1.11
CA VAL A 174 -15.16 -7.42 0.01
C VAL A 174 -14.78 -5.98 -0.42
N PRO A 175 -15.56 -4.95 -0.06
CA PRO A 175 -15.27 -3.56 -0.42
C PRO A 175 -13.93 -3.09 0.15
N ILE A 176 -13.09 -2.48 -0.71
CA ILE A 176 -11.82 -1.85 -0.32
C ILE A 176 -12.10 -0.42 0.17
N TYR A 177 -12.86 -0.29 1.25
CA TYR A 177 -12.89 0.90 2.08
C TYR A 177 -13.56 0.57 3.41
N ASP A 178 -12.79 -0.06 4.29
CA ASP A 178 -12.88 0.24 5.71
C ASP A 178 -11.47 0.23 6.29
N LEU A 179 -10.89 1.42 6.41
CA LEU A 179 -9.96 1.70 7.50
C LEU A 179 -10.82 1.87 8.76
N ASP A 180 -11.44 0.78 9.22
CA ASP A 180 -11.99 0.72 10.56
C ASP A 180 -10.95 0.07 11.47
N SER A 181 -10.17 0.94 12.10
CA SER A 181 -9.12 0.60 13.08
C SER A 181 -9.65 -0.07 14.37
N THR A 182 -10.89 -0.55 14.38
CA THR A 182 -11.55 -1.12 15.57
C THR A 182 -11.87 -2.60 15.48
N ASN A 183 -11.80 -3.23 14.30
CA ASN A 183 -12.27 -4.62 14.15
C ASN A 183 -11.22 -5.66 13.72
N LEU A 184 -9.96 -5.27 13.47
CA LEU A 184 -8.89 -6.23 13.13
C LEU A 184 -8.23 -6.92 14.35
N PHE A 185 -8.78 -6.76 15.55
CA PHE A 185 -8.24 -7.30 16.81
C PHE A 185 -9.06 -8.44 17.42
N ASN A 186 -10.24 -8.77 16.89
CA ASN A 186 -11.11 -9.80 17.47
C ASN A 186 -11.04 -11.17 16.76
N ASP A 187 -10.21 -11.33 15.73
CA ASP A 187 -10.11 -12.59 14.95
C ASP A 187 -8.75 -13.27 15.13
N TYR A 188 -8.21 -13.27 16.36
CA TYR A 188 -6.99 -14.02 16.71
C TYR A 188 -7.11 -14.75 18.06
N ASP A 189 -8.33 -15.04 18.49
CA ASP A 189 -8.63 -15.82 19.69
C ASP A 189 -9.51 -17.05 19.37
N GLU A 190 -9.26 -17.77 18.27
CA GLU A 190 -9.81 -19.14 18.15
C GLU A 190 -8.94 -20.07 17.28
N VAL A 191 -8.22 -20.95 18.00
CA VAL A 191 -7.60 -22.25 17.64
C VAL A 191 -6.28 -22.25 16.86
#